data_AF-A0A6J0ZQV5-F1
#
_entry.id   AF-A0A6J0ZQV5-F1
#
_cell.length_a   1.000
_cell.length_b   1.000
_cell.length_c   1.000
_cell.angle_alpha   90.00
_cell.angle_beta   90.00
_cell.angle_gamma   90.00
#
_symmetry.space_group_name_H-M   'P 1'
#
loop_
_entity.id
_entity.type
_entity.pdbx_description
1 polymer ?
#
loop_
_entity_poly.entity_id
_entity_poly.type
_entity_poly.pdbx_seq_one_letter_code
_entity_poly.pdbx_strand_id
1 'polypeptide(L)'
;MITIQSSFPLKSSLFILLLSLSLLHFKLSSDPTVNQSLTLTPNRTQPQPQTTRNNYIIRFTDYKPASDHRSYLESSLRSDGWEWIERRNPASKFPTDFGLVSIKDSVKEALIGKIERLGLVKDVNVDLSYNRGMLGAAFENGKKRPGKIFTSMSFSEEKNCHDSCLSNSSINWSRHLLMQRSQVTSLFGADALWGKGYTGAKVKMAIFDTG
;
A
#
# COMPACT_ATOMS: atom_id res chain seq x y z
N MET A 1 -71.48 -24.32 43.29
CA MET A 1 -71.13 -24.94 42.00
C MET A 1 -71.25 -23.88 40.92
N ILE A 2 -70.17 -23.14 40.63
CA ILE A 2 -70.02 -22.35 39.40
C ILE A 2 -68.52 -22.38 39.04
N THR A 3 -68.20 -23.06 37.95
CA THR A 3 -66.85 -23.19 37.40
C THR A 3 -66.71 -22.13 36.31
N ILE A 4 -65.77 -21.19 36.48
CA ILE A 4 -65.47 -20.17 35.46
C ILE A 4 -64.27 -20.68 34.65
N GLN A 5 -64.52 -21.11 33.41
CA GLN A 5 -63.47 -21.31 32.41
C GLN A 5 -63.07 -19.95 31.82
N SER A 6 -61.83 -19.55 32.00
CA SER A 6 -61.22 -18.42 31.29
C SER A 6 -60.62 -18.91 29.97
N SER A 7 -61.28 -18.58 28.86
CA SER A 7 -60.73 -18.77 27.51
C SER A 7 -59.71 -17.67 27.22
N PHE A 8 -58.43 -17.98 27.33
CA PHE A 8 -57.35 -17.09 26.87
C PHE A 8 -57.30 -17.07 25.33
N PRO A 9 -57.21 -15.89 24.68
CA PRO A 9 -57.20 -15.81 23.22
C PRO A 9 -55.88 -16.34 22.66
N LEU A 10 -55.96 -17.49 21.97
CA LEU A 10 -54.86 -18.21 21.30
C LEU A 10 -53.98 -17.32 20.40
N LYS A 11 -54.52 -16.19 19.92
CA LYS A 11 -53.83 -15.26 19.01
C LYS A 11 -52.66 -14.52 19.66
N SER A 12 -52.69 -14.31 20.98
CA SER A 12 -51.60 -13.64 21.69
C SER A 12 -50.37 -14.54 21.84
N SER A 13 -50.58 -15.85 22.00
CA SER A 13 -49.50 -16.83 22.16
C SER A 13 -48.62 -16.95 20.90
N LEU A 14 -49.21 -16.87 19.71
CA LEU A 14 -48.47 -16.96 18.45
C LEU A 14 -47.56 -15.73 18.23
N PHE A 15 -48.01 -14.55 18.67
CA PHE A 15 -47.23 -13.32 18.59
C PHE A 15 -46.03 -13.35 19.54
N ILE A 16 -46.23 -13.84 20.77
CA ILE A 16 -45.15 -14.04 21.74
C ILE A 16 -44.13 -15.07 21.23
N LEU A 17 -44.58 -16.16 20.58
CA LEU A 17 -43.69 -17.17 19.97
C LEU A 17 -42.81 -16.54 18.88
N LEU A 18 -43.40 -15.77 17.97
CA LEU A 18 -42.65 -15.10 16.88
C LEU A 18 -41.66 -14.05 17.42
N LEU A 19 -42.03 -13.29 18.45
CA LEU A 19 -41.14 -12.32 19.09
C LEU A 19 -39.97 -13.03 19.80
N SER A 20 -40.22 -14.17 20.46
CA SER A 20 -39.16 -14.98 21.08
C SER A 20 -38.16 -15.56 20.08
N LEU A 21 -38.64 -15.97 18.89
CA LEU A 21 -37.80 -16.44 17.80
C LEU A 21 -36.92 -15.31 17.24
N SER A 22 -37.43 -14.08 17.12
CA SER A 22 -36.61 -12.94 16.67
C SER A 22 -35.49 -12.56 17.65
N LEU A 23 -35.69 -12.74 18.96
CA LEU A 23 -34.70 -12.43 19.99
C LEU A 23 -33.60 -13.50 20.10
N LEU A 24 -33.88 -14.75 19.71
CA LEU A 24 -32.87 -15.81 19.61
C LEU A 24 -31.90 -15.61 18.42
N HIS A 25 -32.27 -14.81 17.43
CA HIS A 25 -31.37 -14.41 16.33
C HIS A 25 -30.47 -13.21 16.66
N PHE A 26 -30.75 -12.49 17.74
CA PHE A 26 -29.81 -11.52 18.30
C PHE A 26 -28.77 -12.25 19.15
N LYS A 27 -27.88 -12.98 18.47
CA LYS A 27 -26.61 -13.40 19.07
C LYS A 27 -25.85 -12.14 19.46
N LEU A 28 -25.77 -11.91 20.77
CA LEU A 28 -24.83 -11.01 21.42
C LEU A 28 -23.44 -11.33 20.88
N SER A 29 -22.94 -10.49 19.97
CA SER A 29 -21.56 -10.53 19.51
C SER A 29 -20.70 -10.02 20.67
N SER A 30 -20.34 -10.94 21.56
CA SER A 30 -19.32 -10.71 22.57
C SER A 30 -17.99 -10.58 21.83
N ASP A 31 -17.49 -9.35 21.68
CA ASP A 31 -16.12 -9.08 21.25
C ASP A 31 -15.14 -9.66 22.29
N PRO A 32 -14.24 -10.59 21.94
CA PRO A 32 -12.95 -10.65 22.58
C PRO A 32 -12.02 -9.74 21.80
N THR A 33 -11.72 -8.58 22.37
CA THR A 33 -10.62 -7.70 21.99
C THR A 33 -9.32 -8.51 21.99
N VAL A 34 -8.92 -9.02 20.84
CA VAL A 34 -7.57 -9.53 20.60
C VAL A 34 -6.97 -8.71 19.47
N ASN A 35 -6.20 -7.71 19.88
CA ASN A 35 -5.36 -6.91 19.01
C ASN A 35 -4.32 -7.82 18.36
N GLN A 36 -4.51 -8.20 17.09
CA GLN A 36 -3.45 -8.74 16.24
C GLN A 36 -3.27 -7.84 15.04
N SER A 37 -2.27 -6.98 15.12
CA SER A 37 -1.63 -6.32 13.99
C SER A 37 -0.96 -7.40 13.14
N LEU A 38 -1.63 -7.85 12.07
CA LEU A 38 -1.03 -8.78 11.11
C LEU A 38 -0.17 -8.00 10.12
N THR A 39 1.06 -7.73 10.56
CA THR A 39 2.21 -7.51 9.68
C THR A 39 2.58 -8.89 9.12
N LEU A 40 2.36 -9.12 7.83
CA LEU A 40 2.77 -10.36 7.16
C LEU A 40 4.30 -10.36 6.97
N THR A 41 5.01 -11.00 7.90
CA THR A 41 6.34 -11.56 7.66
C THR A 41 6.17 -12.98 7.07
N PRO A 42 7.02 -13.41 6.12
CA PRO A 42 6.94 -14.75 5.58
C PRO A 42 7.67 -15.71 6.52
N ASN A 43 6.94 -16.34 7.44
CA ASN A 43 7.47 -17.49 8.19
C ASN A 43 7.11 -18.79 7.47
N ARG A 44 8.13 -19.38 6.83
CA ARG A 44 8.15 -20.72 6.26
C ARG A 44 7.99 -21.74 7.39
N THR A 45 6.95 -22.57 7.33
CA THR A 45 6.97 -24.05 7.42
C THR A 45 5.56 -24.57 7.76
N GLN A 46 4.91 -25.21 6.78
CA GLN A 46 4.08 -26.44 6.87
C GLN A 46 3.44 -26.69 5.48
N PRO A 47 3.62 -27.87 4.84
CA PRO A 47 3.02 -28.17 3.55
C PRO A 47 1.60 -28.72 3.76
N GLN A 48 0.63 -27.82 3.96
CA GLN A 48 -0.72 -28.08 3.47
C GLN A 48 -0.74 -27.81 1.96
N PRO A 49 -1.68 -28.36 1.17
CA PRO A 49 -1.92 -27.88 -0.18
C PRO A 49 -2.39 -26.42 -0.07
N GLN A 50 -1.42 -25.50 -0.01
CA GLN A 50 -1.68 -24.08 0.13
C GLN A 50 -2.35 -23.66 -1.17
N THR A 51 -3.66 -23.44 -1.14
CA THR A 51 -4.30 -22.68 -2.21
C THR A 51 -3.70 -21.29 -2.13
N THR A 52 -2.71 -21.04 -2.97
CA THR A 52 -2.10 -19.73 -3.09
C THR A 52 -3.20 -18.76 -3.53
N ARG A 53 -3.38 -17.71 -2.74
CA ARG A 53 -4.32 -16.63 -3.02
C ARG A 53 -3.52 -15.36 -3.14
N ASN A 54 -3.83 -14.58 -4.16
CA ASN A 54 -3.21 -13.29 -4.40
C ASN A 54 -4.25 -12.19 -4.25
N ASN A 55 -3.81 -11.05 -3.74
CA ASN A 55 -4.66 -9.88 -3.56
C ASN A 55 -4.60 -8.99 -4.80
N TYR A 56 -5.75 -8.45 -5.17
CA TYR A 56 -5.93 -7.59 -6.33
C TYR A 56 -6.71 -6.34 -5.96
N ILE A 57 -6.29 -5.21 -6.51
CA ILE A 57 -6.97 -3.94 -6.43
C ILE A 57 -7.78 -3.77 -7.72
N ILE A 58 -9.09 -3.69 -7.59
CA ILE A 58 -10.01 -3.39 -8.69
C ILE A 58 -10.31 -1.90 -8.63
N ARG A 59 -10.10 -1.18 -9.73
CA ARG A 59 -10.52 0.22 -9.85
C ARG A 59 -11.82 0.32 -10.62
N PHE A 60 -12.71 1.18 -10.18
CA PHE A 60 -14.00 1.46 -10.76
C PHE A 60 -14.01 2.85 -11.39
N THR A 61 -14.92 3.06 -12.33
CA THR A 61 -15.10 4.37 -12.98
C THR A 61 -15.79 5.38 -12.05
N ASP A 62 -16.70 4.90 -11.19
CA ASP A 62 -17.52 5.75 -10.32
C ASP A 62 -17.00 5.77 -8.87
N TYR A 63 -17.12 6.94 -8.24
CA TYR A 63 -16.84 7.12 -6.81
C TYR A 63 -18.11 6.83 -5.98
N LYS A 64 -18.16 5.66 -5.32
CA LYS A 64 -19.34 5.16 -4.59
C LYS A 64 -18.95 4.47 -3.28
N PRO A 65 -19.89 4.24 -2.34
CA PRO A 65 -19.64 3.44 -1.16
C PRO A 65 -19.06 2.06 -1.51
N ALA A 66 -18.15 1.56 -0.67
CA ALA A 66 -17.51 0.26 -0.89
C ALA A 66 -18.51 -0.91 -0.91
N SER A 67 -19.64 -0.78 -0.21
CA SER A 67 -20.76 -1.74 -0.25
C SER A 67 -21.33 -1.90 -1.65
N ASP A 68 -21.49 -0.80 -2.38
CA ASP A 68 -22.14 -0.79 -3.68
C ASP A 68 -21.27 -1.48 -4.73
N HIS A 69 -19.96 -1.19 -4.68
CA HIS A 69 -18.95 -1.86 -5.50
C HIS A 69 -18.88 -3.35 -5.20
N ARG A 70 -18.94 -3.73 -3.92
CA ARG A 70 -19.00 -5.14 -3.50
C ARG A 70 -20.22 -5.84 -4.06
N SER A 71 -21.42 -5.27 -3.87
CA SER A 71 -22.67 -5.85 -4.39
C SER A 71 -22.70 -5.92 -5.92
N TYR A 72 -22.10 -4.96 -6.61
CA TYR A 72 -21.93 -5.00 -8.06
C TYR A 72 -21.06 -6.19 -8.51
N LEU A 73 -19.92 -6.41 -7.85
CA LEU A 73 -19.07 -7.57 -8.15
C LEU A 73 -19.77 -8.89 -7.80
N GLU A 74 -20.43 -9.00 -6.65
CA GLU A 74 -21.17 -10.20 -6.23
C GLU A 74 -22.31 -10.56 -7.19
N SER A 75 -23.05 -9.56 -7.67
CA SER A 75 -24.13 -9.78 -8.66
C SER A 75 -23.61 -10.10 -10.07
N SER A 76 -22.46 -9.56 -10.45
CA SER A 76 -21.86 -9.78 -11.77
C SER A 76 -21.04 -11.08 -11.86
N LEU A 77 -20.42 -11.49 -10.75
CA LEU A 77 -19.52 -12.64 -10.67
C LEU A 77 -20.22 -13.81 -9.97
N ARG A 78 -20.87 -14.67 -10.76
CA ARG A 78 -21.40 -15.97 -10.27
C ARG A 78 -20.33 -17.02 -9.95
N SER A 79 -19.06 -16.64 -9.92
CA SER A 79 -17.93 -17.57 -9.90
C SER A 79 -17.33 -17.61 -8.51
N ASP A 80 -17.21 -18.82 -7.95
CA ASP A 80 -16.52 -19.05 -6.68
C ASP A 80 -15.00 -18.88 -6.83
N GLY A 81 -14.33 -18.56 -5.73
CA GLY A 81 -12.87 -18.48 -5.68
C GLY A 81 -12.29 -17.07 -5.63
N TRP A 82 -13.13 -16.07 -5.38
CA TRP A 82 -12.68 -14.76 -4.93
C TRP A 82 -13.43 -14.33 -3.66
N GLU A 83 -12.87 -13.37 -2.95
CA GLU A 83 -13.40 -12.85 -1.70
C GLU A 83 -13.12 -11.35 -1.59
N TRP A 84 -14.10 -10.57 -1.16
CA TRP A 84 -13.93 -9.15 -0.89
C TRP A 84 -13.18 -8.93 0.42
N ILE A 85 -12.11 -8.13 0.38
CA ILE A 85 -11.33 -7.78 1.58
C ILE A 85 -11.79 -6.41 2.08
N GLU A 86 -12.32 -6.37 3.30
CA GLU A 86 -12.75 -5.13 3.94
C GLU A 86 -11.55 -4.30 4.44
N ARG A 87 -11.56 -3.00 4.12
CA ARG A 87 -10.51 -2.07 4.52
C ARG A 87 -10.73 -1.62 5.96
N ARG A 88 -9.79 -1.94 6.85
CA ARG A 88 -9.78 -1.47 8.25
C ARG A 88 -9.03 -0.14 8.39
N ASN A 89 -9.53 0.92 7.77
CA ASN A 89 -8.96 2.27 7.94
C ASN A 89 -10.06 3.32 8.16
N PRO A 90 -9.75 4.52 8.70
CA PRO A 90 -10.73 5.59 8.89
C PRO A 90 -11.35 6.09 7.57
N ALA A 91 -10.64 5.94 6.46
CA ALA A 91 -11.10 6.38 5.15
C ALA A 91 -12.20 5.49 4.56
N SER A 92 -12.45 4.30 5.13
CA SER A 92 -13.48 3.37 4.64
C SER A 92 -14.91 3.92 4.72
N LYS A 93 -15.12 4.94 5.57
CA LYS A 93 -16.40 5.66 5.73
C LYS A 93 -16.75 6.54 4.53
N PHE A 94 -15.76 6.90 3.72
CA PHE A 94 -15.96 7.76 2.56
C PHE A 94 -16.15 6.90 1.30
N PRO A 95 -16.82 7.45 0.26
CA PRO A 95 -16.89 6.77 -1.03
C PRO A 95 -15.49 6.52 -1.59
N THR A 96 -15.38 5.58 -2.51
CA THR A 96 -14.10 5.14 -3.08
C THR A 96 -14.33 4.70 -4.53
N ASP A 97 -13.27 4.70 -5.33
CA ASP A 97 -13.23 4.16 -6.69
C ASP A 97 -12.42 2.86 -6.76
N PHE A 98 -12.13 2.21 -5.63
CA PHE A 98 -11.36 0.97 -5.64
C PHE A 98 -11.82 -0.01 -4.57
N GLY A 99 -11.65 -1.30 -4.88
CA GLY A 99 -11.91 -2.43 -4.02
C GLY A 99 -10.71 -3.34 -3.91
N LEU A 100 -10.55 -4.02 -2.78
CA LEU A 100 -9.52 -5.04 -2.58
C LEU A 100 -10.17 -6.42 -2.57
N VAL A 101 -9.67 -7.34 -3.38
CA VAL A 101 -10.19 -8.70 -3.48
C VAL A 101 -9.07 -9.73 -3.38
N SER A 102 -9.35 -10.86 -2.74
CA SER A 102 -8.47 -12.05 -2.74
C SER A 102 -8.96 -13.03 -3.79
N ILE A 103 -8.10 -13.50 -4.68
CA ILE A 103 -8.46 -14.45 -5.74
C ILE A 103 -7.57 -15.70 -5.61
N LYS A 104 -8.18 -16.89 -5.74
CA LYS A 104 -7.45 -18.17 -5.80
C LYS A 104 -6.71 -18.29 -7.12
N ASP A 105 -5.45 -18.73 -7.07
CA ASP A 105 -4.60 -18.84 -8.27
C ASP A 105 -5.17 -19.80 -9.33
N SER A 106 -5.94 -20.81 -8.94
CA SER A 106 -6.55 -21.77 -9.87
C SER A 106 -7.56 -21.17 -10.84
N VAL A 107 -8.25 -20.08 -10.46
CA VAL A 107 -9.30 -19.44 -11.26
C VAL A 107 -8.94 -18.01 -11.68
N LYS A 108 -7.74 -17.55 -11.32
CA LYS A 108 -7.28 -16.17 -11.46
C LYS A 108 -7.50 -15.62 -12.87
N GLU A 109 -6.92 -16.25 -13.89
CA GLU A 109 -6.90 -15.68 -15.24
C GLU A 109 -8.31 -15.57 -15.85
N ALA A 110 -9.15 -16.59 -15.65
CA ALA A 110 -10.54 -16.57 -16.11
C ALA A 110 -11.38 -15.50 -15.39
N LEU A 111 -11.15 -15.31 -14.09
CA LEU A 111 -11.89 -14.34 -13.29
C LEU A 111 -11.48 -12.90 -13.60
N ILE A 112 -10.17 -12.61 -13.70
CA ILE A 112 -9.66 -11.29 -14.06
C ILE A 112 -10.21 -10.86 -15.42
N GLY A 113 -10.13 -11.73 -16.43
CA GLY A 113 -10.69 -11.43 -17.76
C GLY A 113 -12.21 -11.22 -17.76
N LYS A 114 -12.94 -11.79 -16.80
CA LYS A 114 -14.38 -11.52 -16.61
C LYS A 114 -14.62 -10.18 -15.92
N ILE A 115 -13.80 -9.84 -14.93
CA ILE A 115 -13.88 -8.58 -14.19
C ILE A 115 -13.57 -7.39 -15.10
N GLU A 116 -12.53 -7.48 -15.94
CA GLU A 116 -12.14 -6.42 -16.88
C GLU A 116 -13.20 -6.13 -17.96
N ARG A 117 -14.08 -7.10 -18.25
CA ARG A 117 -15.20 -6.92 -19.19
C ARG A 117 -16.39 -6.19 -18.57
N LEU A 118 -16.41 -5.99 -17.24
CA LEU A 118 -17.49 -5.29 -16.56
C LEU A 118 -17.42 -3.79 -16.86
N GLY A 119 -18.53 -3.19 -17.29
CA GLY A 119 -18.56 -1.80 -17.72
C GLY A 119 -18.21 -0.76 -16.65
N LEU A 120 -18.37 -1.09 -15.36
CA LEU A 120 -17.98 -0.21 -14.25
C LEU A 120 -16.53 -0.38 -13.80
N VAL A 121 -15.82 -1.41 -14.27
CA VAL A 121 -14.43 -1.68 -13.90
C VAL A 121 -13.50 -0.99 -14.90
N LYS A 122 -12.52 -0.25 -14.37
CA LYS A 122 -11.50 0.44 -15.15
C LYS A 122 -10.29 -0.45 -15.40
N ASP A 123 -9.77 -1.08 -14.36
CA ASP A 123 -8.69 -2.07 -14.44
C ASP A 123 -8.58 -2.90 -13.15
N VAL A 124 -7.76 -3.95 -13.23
CA VAL A 124 -7.41 -4.84 -12.12
C VAL A 124 -5.89 -4.89 -12.00
N ASN A 125 -5.37 -4.58 -10.81
CA ASN A 125 -3.95 -4.56 -10.51
C ASN A 125 -3.62 -5.51 -9.36
N VAL A 126 -2.42 -6.08 -9.33
CA VAL A 126 -1.94 -6.85 -8.18
C VAL A 126 -1.69 -5.91 -7.00
N ASP A 127 -2.10 -6.30 -5.80
CA ASP A 127 -1.75 -5.59 -4.57
C ASP A 127 -0.27 -5.83 -4.24
N LEU A 128 0.55 -4.78 -4.38
CA LEU A 128 1.99 -4.83 -4.17
C LEU A 128 2.38 -3.94 -2.99
N SER A 129 2.98 -4.53 -1.97
CA SER A 129 3.62 -3.77 -0.89
C SER A 129 5.06 -3.42 -1.26
N TYR A 130 5.38 -2.13 -1.38
CA TYR A 130 6.76 -1.68 -1.59
C TYR A 130 7.40 -1.26 -0.27
N ASN A 131 8.43 -2.00 0.16
CA ASN A 131 9.23 -1.65 1.32
C ASN A 131 10.52 -0.97 0.87
N ARG A 132 10.68 0.31 1.20
CA ARG A 132 11.97 0.99 1.05
C ARG A 132 12.83 0.63 2.26
N GLY A 133 13.74 -0.31 2.08
CA GLY A 133 14.80 -0.53 3.06
C GLY A 133 15.58 0.76 3.25
N MET A 134 15.69 1.23 4.49
CA MET A 134 16.70 2.22 4.83
C MET A 134 18.05 1.56 4.54
N LEU A 135 18.84 2.13 3.63
CA LEU A 135 20.19 1.65 3.30
C LEU A 135 21.05 1.75 4.57
N GLY A 136 20.99 0.71 5.40
CA GLY A 136 21.72 0.55 6.65
C GLY A 136 23.16 0.13 6.34
N ALA A 137 23.91 0.99 5.66
CA ALA A 137 25.35 0.78 5.43
C ALA A 137 26.13 2.06 5.09
N ALA A 138 25.58 3.26 5.32
CA ALA A 138 26.36 4.49 5.11
C ALA A 138 27.05 5.01 6.38
N PHE A 139 26.75 4.44 7.55
CA PHE A 139 27.28 4.91 8.83
C PHE A 139 27.66 3.74 9.75
N GLU A 140 28.96 3.48 9.93
CA GLU A 140 29.50 2.41 10.79
C GLU A 140 29.03 2.47 12.25
N ASN A 141 28.49 3.61 12.71
CA ASN A 141 28.09 3.82 14.12
C ASN A 141 26.60 4.12 14.32
N GLY A 142 25.74 3.94 13.32
CA GLY A 142 24.27 4.12 13.45
C GLY A 142 23.78 5.54 13.80
N LYS A 143 24.68 6.51 14.01
CA LYS A 143 24.35 7.92 14.29
C LYS A 143 24.39 8.72 13.00
N LYS A 144 23.24 9.30 12.62
CA LYS A 144 23.14 10.29 11.54
C LYS A 144 24.07 11.46 11.86
N ARG A 145 25.09 11.70 11.04
CA ARG A 145 25.92 12.91 11.18
C ARG A 145 25.03 14.14 10.95
N PRO A 146 24.95 15.10 11.90
CA PRO A 146 24.16 16.31 11.71
C PRO A 146 24.71 17.11 10.51
N GLY A 147 23.81 17.60 9.64
CA GLY A 147 24.14 18.55 8.60
C GLY A 147 24.51 18.02 7.20
N LYS A 148 24.58 16.70 6.96
CA LYS A 148 24.88 16.16 5.61
C LYS A 148 23.92 15.03 5.24
N ILE A 149 22.95 15.33 4.37
CA ILE A 149 22.14 14.32 3.70
C ILE A 149 23.02 13.77 2.58
N PHE A 150 23.52 12.54 2.70
CA PHE A 150 24.21 11.87 1.62
C PHE A 150 23.18 11.36 0.61
N THR A 151 22.64 12.24 -0.21
CA THR A 151 22.02 11.84 -1.47
C THR A 151 23.18 11.66 -2.46
N SER A 152 23.84 10.50 -2.42
CA SER A 152 24.71 10.12 -3.53
C SER A 152 23.83 9.89 -4.76
N MET A 153 24.18 10.50 -5.90
CA MET A 153 23.52 10.17 -7.16
C MET A 153 23.78 8.69 -7.47
N SER A 154 22.73 7.95 -7.87
CA SER A 154 22.81 6.51 -8.18
C SER A 154 23.45 6.23 -9.54
N PHE A 155 24.61 6.83 -9.81
CA PHE A 155 25.41 6.57 -11.01
C PHE A 155 26.75 5.96 -10.61
N SER A 156 26.73 4.83 -9.93
CA SER A 156 27.95 4.03 -9.77
C SER A 156 27.58 2.58 -9.79
N GLU A 157 27.64 2.03 -10.98
CA GLU A 157 27.91 0.62 -11.19
C GLU A 157 29.24 0.28 -10.49
N GLU A 158 29.21 -0.83 -9.78
CA GLU A 158 30.26 -1.46 -9.01
C GLU A 158 31.70 -1.29 -9.55
N LYS A 159 32.61 -0.70 -8.74
CA LYS A 159 33.94 -1.25 -8.37
C LYS A 159 34.86 -0.24 -7.66
N ASN A 160 35.47 -0.73 -6.59
CA ASN A 160 36.66 -0.26 -5.88
C ASN A 160 36.58 1.04 -5.07
N CYS A 161 36.49 0.84 -3.76
CA CYS A 161 36.83 1.76 -2.69
C CYS A 161 38.29 2.22 -2.84
N HIS A 162 38.48 3.48 -3.25
CA HIS A 162 39.69 4.22 -2.94
C HIS A 162 39.34 5.29 -1.91
N ASP A 163 39.88 5.05 -0.71
CA ASP A 163 39.98 5.98 0.40
C ASP A 163 40.51 7.33 -0.11
N SER A 164 39.67 8.37 -0.12
CA SER A 164 40.12 9.72 -0.47
C SER A 164 40.50 10.45 0.81
N CYS A 165 41.79 10.39 1.12
CA CYS A 165 42.52 11.19 2.09
C CYS A 165 42.10 12.67 2.05
N LEU A 166 41.23 13.08 2.96
CA LEU A 166 41.09 14.47 3.41
C LEU A 166 40.91 14.50 4.93
N SER A 167 41.83 13.84 5.63
CA SER A 167 42.14 14.14 7.02
C SER A 167 42.89 15.48 7.10
N ASN A 168 42.59 16.27 8.13
CA ASN A 168 43.19 17.57 8.49
C ASN A 168 42.70 18.82 7.74
N SER A 169 41.40 19.13 7.84
CA SER A 169 40.99 20.55 7.85
C SER A 169 40.28 20.87 9.15
N SER A 170 40.90 21.71 9.98
CA SER A 170 40.24 22.29 11.14
C SER A 170 39.19 23.29 10.64
N ILE A 171 37.95 23.11 11.08
CA ILE A 171 36.83 23.95 10.67
C ILE A 171 36.96 25.28 11.42
N ASN A 172 37.55 26.28 10.78
CA ASN A 172 37.50 27.66 11.23
C ASN A 172 36.21 28.31 10.69
N TRP A 173 35.36 28.85 11.56
CA TRP A 173 34.06 29.47 11.19
C TRP A 173 34.16 30.93 10.73
N SER A 174 35.37 31.43 10.45
CA SER A 174 35.49 32.72 9.75
C SER A 174 35.02 32.56 8.30
N ARG A 175 34.10 33.45 7.90
CA ARG A 175 33.60 33.52 6.51
C ARG A 175 34.71 34.05 5.61
N HIS A 176 35.57 33.16 5.12
CA HIS A 176 36.49 33.47 4.04
C HIS A 176 35.78 33.15 2.71
N LEU A 177 35.67 34.14 1.82
CA LEU A 177 35.24 33.87 0.45
C LEU A 177 36.27 32.93 -0.17
N LEU A 178 35.91 31.66 -0.35
CA LEU A 178 36.67 30.70 -1.13
C LEU A 178 36.50 31.07 -2.61
N MET A 179 37.14 32.17 -2.99
CA MET A 179 37.10 32.76 -4.33
C MET A 179 37.79 31.88 -5.40
N GLN A 180 38.30 30.72 -4.96
CA GLN A 180 39.03 29.77 -5.78
C GLN A 180 38.35 28.39 -5.71
N ARG A 181 37.05 28.32 -6.06
CA ARG A 181 36.38 27.04 -6.24
C ARG A 181 35.98 26.88 -7.69
N SER A 182 36.37 25.72 -8.21
CA SER A 182 36.19 25.29 -9.58
C SER A 182 34.77 25.57 -10.07
N GLN A 183 34.67 25.96 -11.34
CA GLN A 183 33.37 26.19 -11.99
C GLN A 183 32.43 25.03 -11.68
N VAL A 184 31.14 25.33 -11.51
CA VAL A 184 30.09 24.36 -11.20
C VAL A 184 30.18 23.09 -12.07
N THR A 185 30.60 23.25 -13.31
CA THR A 185 30.89 22.17 -14.28
C THR A 185 31.90 21.14 -13.78
N SER A 186 32.98 21.58 -13.14
CA SER A 186 34.02 20.71 -12.58
C SER A 186 33.51 19.96 -11.33
N LEU A 187 32.68 20.59 -10.50
CA LEU A 187 32.02 19.91 -9.37
C LEU A 187 31.13 18.75 -9.86
N PHE A 188 30.49 18.92 -11.02
CA PHE A 188 29.66 17.90 -11.65
C PHE A 188 30.44 16.93 -12.56
N GLY A 189 31.77 17.00 -12.59
CA GLY A 189 32.60 16.08 -13.37
C GLY A 189 32.44 16.21 -14.88
N ALA A 190 32.08 17.41 -15.38
CA ALA A 190 31.87 17.66 -16.81
C ALA A 190 33.11 17.36 -17.67
N ASP A 191 34.31 17.48 -17.10
CA ASP A 191 35.58 17.18 -17.77
C ASP A 191 35.64 15.74 -18.31
N ALA A 192 35.06 14.78 -17.59
CA ALA A 192 34.99 13.38 -18.02
C ALA A 192 34.01 13.19 -19.21
N LEU A 193 32.98 14.03 -19.31
CA LEU A 193 32.03 14.01 -20.43
C LEU A 193 32.62 14.70 -21.66
N TRP A 194 33.31 15.82 -21.47
CA TRP A 194 34.02 16.53 -22.54
C TRP A 194 35.16 15.70 -23.13
N GLY A 195 35.94 15.01 -22.29
CA GLY A 195 36.96 14.07 -22.75
C GLY A 195 36.40 12.89 -23.56
N LYS A 196 35.12 12.54 -23.35
CA LYS A 196 34.37 11.55 -24.15
C LYS A 196 33.70 12.14 -25.39
N GLY A 197 33.88 13.43 -25.68
CA GLY A 197 33.33 14.12 -26.84
C GLY A 197 31.94 14.72 -26.66
N TYR A 198 31.32 14.60 -25.48
CA TYR A 198 30.00 15.15 -25.19
C TYR A 198 30.12 16.61 -24.75
N THR A 199 30.35 17.50 -25.70
CA THR A 199 30.64 18.94 -25.45
C THR A 199 29.40 19.82 -25.29
N GLY A 200 28.21 19.31 -25.60
CA GLY A 200 26.96 20.08 -25.52
C GLY A 200 26.78 21.12 -26.64
N ALA A 201 27.55 21.05 -27.73
CA ALA A 201 27.57 22.03 -28.84
C ALA A 201 26.22 22.29 -29.56
N LYS A 202 25.14 21.58 -29.20
CA LYS A 202 23.76 21.79 -29.69
C LYS A 202 22.71 21.85 -28.58
N VAL A 203 23.12 21.87 -27.32
CA VAL A 203 22.21 21.94 -26.17
C VAL A 203 22.02 23.41 -25.81
N LYS A 204 20.78 23.91 -25.95
CA LYS A 204 20.42 25.25 -25.48
C LYS A 204 20.24 25.21 -23.97
N MET A 205 21.16 25.83 -23.24
CA MET A 205 21.06 25.99 -21.79
C MET A 205 20.35 27.30 -21.48
N ALA A 206 19.29 27.23 -20.67
CA ALA A 206 18.67 28.41 -20.07
C ALA A 206 19.08 28.47 -18.59
N ILE A 207 19.56 29.62 -18.15
CA ILE A 207 19.85 29.89 -16.75
C ILE A 207 18.65 30.63 -16.20
N PHE A 208 17.97 30.04 -15.23
CA PHE A 208 16.91 30.70 -14.49
C PHE A 208 17.50 31.14 -13.15
N ASP A 209 17.56 32.46 -12.94
CA ASP A 209 17.92 33.04 -11.65
C ASP A 209 16.79 32.76 -10.66
N THR A 210 17.13 32.09 -9.55
CA THR A 210 16.18 31.75 -8.50
C THR A 210 16.55 32.38 -7.17
N GLY A 211 17.10 33.59 -7.17
CA GLY A 211 17.20 34.44 -5.96
C GLY A 211 18.22 34.01 -4.91
#